data_AF-A0AAV8VN64-F1
#
_entry.id   AF-A0AAV8VN64-F1
#
_cell.length_a   1.000
_cell.length_b   1.000
_cell.length_c   1.000
_cell.angle_alpha   90.00
_cell.angle_beta   90.00
_cell.angle_gamma   90.00
#
_symmetry.space_group_name_H-M   'P 1'
#
loop_
_entity.id
_entity.type
_entity.pdbx_description
1 polymer ?
#
loop_
_entity_poly.entity_id
_entity_poly.type
_entity_poly.pdbx_seq_one_letter_code
_entity_poly.pdbx_strand_id
1 'polypeptide(L)'
;MKYVTTCVPCDTLRHVRHVVRNPRHDVRHVKKDSMAERVIRTIKFKLYKYFSLNGTYKWLDVLPETTDNYNESRHSRKGYKPIDVINSKEELNLKTAYNHIKTSGVRKFKVGDIIRISKNKHVFAKGYTPNWTTELFKITGVKITNPTTYLLEDMRGQLIQGAFYAEELQKTTNPDVYLVEQVPKRKGQKVYVKWLGLDKSHNSWIDKNNVL
;
A
#
# COMPACT_ATOMS: atom_id res chain seq x y z
N MET A 1 -28.75 4.16 -14.06
CA MET A 1 -27.55 4.52 -13.26
C MET A 1 -27.99 5.54 -12.22
N LYS A 2 -27.62 5.39 -10.95
CA LYS A 2 -28.00 6.31 -9.86
C LYS A 2 -26.73 6.69 -9.08
N TYR A 3 -26.44 7.97 -8.87
CA TYR A 3 -25.19 8.50 -8.31
C TYR A 3 -25.46 9.39 -7.11
N VAL A 4 -24.73 9.33 -5.98
CA VAL A 4 -25.02 10.18 -4.80
C VAL A 4 -24.06 11.37 -4.72
N THR A 5 -24.60 12.57 -4.52
CA THR A 5 -23.83 13.78 -4.20
C THR A 5 -23.52 13.89 -2.71
N THR A 6 -22.23 14.02 -2.39
CA THR A 6 -21.80 14.39 -1.03
C THR A 6 -20.99 15.68 -1.10
N CYS A 7 -21.40 16.69 -0.34
CA CYS A 7 -20.62 17.90 -0.11
C CYS A 7 -19.35 17.58 0.70
N VAL A 8 -18.17 17.89 0.16
CA VAL A 8 -16.89 17.79 0.87
C VAL A 8 -16.34 19.21 1.07
N PRO A 9 -15.89 19.59 2.29
CA PRO A 9 -15.32 20.91 2.55
C PRO A 9 -13.98 21.09 1.82
N CYS A 10 -13.78 22.27 1.25
CA CYS A 10 -12.58 22.68 0.53
C CYS A 10 -11.56 23.28 1.50
N ASP A 11 -10.43 22.60 1.72
CA ASP A 11 -9.27 23.20 2.41
C ASP A 11 -8.12 23.37 1.41
N THR A 12 -7.83 24.63 1.11
CA THR A 12 -6.72 25.09 0.27
C THR A 12 -5.46 25.27 1.12
N LEU A 13 -4.40 24.50 0.86
CA LEU A 13 -3.03 24.93 1.17
C LEU A 13 -2.08 24.54 0.03
N ARG A 14 -1.32 25.54 -0.43
CA ARG A 14 -0.43 25.53 -1.60
C ARG A 14 1.03 25.49 -1.13
N HIS A 15 1.83 24.67 -1.83
CA HIS A 15 3.30 24.64 -1.95
C HIS A 15 4.15 23.92 -0.88
N VAL A 16 4.64 22.73 -1.25
CA VAL A 16 6.02 22.50 -1.72
C VAL A 16 5.96 21.44 -2.85
N ARG A 17 6.43 21.78 -4.06
CA ARG A 17 6.51 20.83 -5.18
C ARG A 17 7.75 19.96 -5.03
N HIS A 18 7.63 18.84 -4.34
CA HIS A 18 8.43 17.67 -4.70
C HIS A 18 7.88 17.12 -6.02
N VAL A 19 8.76 16.67 -6.91
CA VAL A 19 8.43 16.06 -8.20
C VAL A 19 7.45 14.89 -7.95
N VAL A 20 6.15 15.16 -8.09
CA VAL A 20 5.11 14.13 -8.09
C VAL A 20 5.22 13.41 -9.42
N ARG A 21 6.09 12.40 -9.46
CA ARG A 21 6.07 11.41 -10.54
C ARG A 21 4.67 10.78 -10.55
N ASN A 22 4.08 10.72 -11.74
CA ASN A 22 2.69 10.32 -11.99
C ASN A 22 2.30 9.02 -11.25
N PRO A 23 1.41 9.06 -10.24
CA PRO A 23 1.21 7.97 -9.27
C PRO A 23 0.06 7.05 -9.65
N ARG A 24 -0.16 6.76 -10.93
CA ARG A 24 -1.41 6.09 -11.32
C ARG A 24 -1.60 4.72 -10.68
N HIS A 25 -0.54 3.92 -10.48
CA HIS A 25 -0.68 2.58 -9.90
C HIS A 25 0.53 2.12 -9.06
N ASP A 26 1.33 3.03 -8.51
CA ASP A 26 2.40 2.67 -7.57
C ASP A 26 1.79 2.46 -6.17
N VAL A 27 1.03 1.37 -6.02
CA VAL A 27 0.58 0.90 -4.70
C VAL A 27 1.79 0.28 -4.03
N ARG A 28 2.71 1.12 -3.54
CA ARG A 28 3.84 0.64 -2.75
C ARG A 28 3.27 -0.12 -1.56
N HIS A 29 3.40 -1.43 -1.59
CA HIS A 29 3.12 -2.26 -0.44
C HIS A 29 4.22 -2.03 0.57
N VAL A 30 4.05 -0.99 1.40
CA VAL A 30 4.98 -0.59 2.47
C VAL A 30 5.35 -1.76 3.39
N LYS A 31 4.55 -2.83 3.41
CA LYS A 31 4.73 -3.99 4.30
C LYS A 31 5.47 -5.18 3.70
N LYS A 32 5.76 -5.20 2.39
CA LYS A 32 6.38 -6.38 1.75
C LYS A 32 7.84 -6.59 2.15
N ASP A 33 8.54 -5.54 2.56
CA ASP A 33 9.94 -5.61 3.00
C ASP A 33 10.15 -5.30 4.49
N SER A 34 9.24 -5.82 5.31
CA SER A 34 9.26 -5.57 6.77
C SER A 34 10.55 -6.03 7.47
N MET A 35 11.23 -7.03 6.91
CA MET A 35 12.48 -7.55 7.48
C MET A 35 13.64 -6.60 7.24
N ALA A 36 13.84 -6.09 6.00
CA ALA A 36 14.88 -5.11 5.74
C ALA A 36 14.63 -3.81 6.54
N GLU A 37 13.38 -3.34 6.59
CA GLU A 37 13.00 -2.16 7.38
C GLU A 37 13.34 -2.33 8.87
N ARG A 38 13.17 -3.53 9.44
CA ARG A 38 13.55 -3.84 10.82
C ARG A 38 15.06 -3.76 11.03
N VAL A 39 15.85 -4.25 10.08
CA VAL A 39 17.32 -4.15 10.13
C VAL A 39 17.74 -2.69 10.03
N ILE A 40 17.21 -1.94 9.06
CA ILE A 40 17.50 -0.50 8.88
C ILE A 40 17.18 0.28 10.15
N ARG A 41 16.02 0.03 10.78
CA ARG A 41 15.66 0.65 12.05
C ARG A 41 16.68 0.37 13.15
N THR A 42 17.17 -0.87 13.24
CA THR A 42 18.12 -1.29 14.27
C THR A 42 19.49 -0.64 14.07
N ILE A 43 20.00 -0.63 12.85
CA ILE A 43 21.27 0.03 12.49
C ILE A 43 21.18 1.53 12.78
N LYS A 44 20.11 2.19 12.33
CA LYS A 44 19.87 3.61 12.63
C LYS A 44 19.85 3.86 14.14
N PHE A 45 19.15 3.04 14.92
CA PHE A 45 19.11 3.20 16.37
C PHE A 45 20.51 3.18 17.01
N LYS A 46 21.40 2.29 16.58
CA LYS A 46 22.79 2.25 17.05
C LYS A 46 23.57 3.51 16.64
N LEU A 47 23.44 3.93 15.38
CA LEU A 47 24.09 5.15 14.88
C LEU A 47 23.62 6.41 15.62
N TYR A 48 22.32 6.53 15.90
CA TYR A 48 21.79 7.69 16.63
C TYR A 48 22.29 7.76 18.08
N LYS A 49 22.59 6.62 18.72
CA LYS A 49 23.28 6.63 20.02
C LYS A 49 24.69 7.20 19.89
N TYR A 50 25.43 6.78 18.87
CA TYR A 50 26.76 7.31 18.59
C TYR A 50 26.73 8.83 18.33
N PHE A 51 25.77 9.30 17.52
CA PHE A 51 25.62 10.73 17.23
C PHE A 51 25.39 11.55 18.49
N SER A 52 24.52 11.09 19.39
CA SER A 52 24.24 11.78 20.65
C SER A 52 25.44 11.80 21.59
N LEU A 53 26.28 10.77 21.59
CA LEU A 53 27.46 10.70 22.45
C LEU A 53 28.60 11.59 21.95
N ASN A 54 28.80 11.66 20.62
CA ASN A 54 29.98 12.32 20.04
C ASN A 54 29.69 13.70 19.43
N GLY A 55 28.43 14.14 19.39
CA GLY A 55 28.04 15.44 18.84
C GLY A 55 28.31 15.59 17.33
N THR A 56 28.44 14.47 16.61
CA THR A 56 28.78 14.44 15.19
C THR A 56 27.83 13.53 14.42
N TYR A 57 27.56 13.88 13.17
CA TYR A 57 26.81 13.03 12.23
C TYR A 57 27.73 12.32 11.24
N LYS A 58 29.05 12.31 11.46
CA LYS A 58 29.98 11.51 10.66
C LYS A 58 29.78 10.03 11.00
N TRP A 59 29.22 9.28 10.04
CA TRP A 59 28.81 7.89 10.25
C TRP A 59 29.55 6.88 9.37
N LEU A 60 30.25 7.34 8.33
CA LEU A 60 30.94 6.46 7.39
C LEU A 60 32.00 5.59 8.09
N ASP A 61 32.77 6.18 9.00
CA ASP A 61 33.86 5.49 9.72
C ASP A 61 33.33 4.48 10.75
N VAL A 62 32.09 4.67 11.22
CA VAL A 62 31.47 3.93 12.33
C VAL A 62 30.51 2.86 11.82
N LEU A 63 30.11 2.95 10.55
CA LEU A 63 29.19 2.01 9.92
C LEU A 63 29.73 0.57 9.93
N PRO A 64 31.01 0.30 9.59
CA PRO A 64 31.56 -1.05 9.63
C PRO A 64 31.42 -1.65 11.03
N GLU A 65 31.92 -0.94 12.04
CA GLU A 65 31.85 -1.35 13.46
C GLU A 65 30.40 -1.59 13.92
N THR A 66 29.47 -0.72 13.53
CA THR A 66 28.04 -0.86 13.88
C THR A 66 27.42 -2.11 13.26
N THR A 67 27.85 -2.44 12.03
CA THR A 67 27.38 -3.60 11.27
C THR A 67 27.93 -4.89 11.84
N ASP A 68 29.22 -4.94 12.16
CA ASP A 68 29.86 -6.10 12.81
C ASP A 68 29.23 -6.38 14.17
N ASN A 69 29.07 -5.33 14.98
CA ASN A 69 28.35 -5.41 16.25
C ASN A 69 26.91 -5.94 16.09
N TYR A 70 26.23 -5.66 14.97
CA TYR A 70 24.91 -6.23 14.72
C TYR A 70 24.99 -7.70 14.33
N ASN A 71 25.94 -8.07 13.46
CA ASN A 71 26.12 -9.44 12.99
C ASN A 71 26.56 -10.40 14.11
N GLU A 72 27.28 -9.90 15.11
CA GLU A 72 27.71 -10.66 16.29
C GLU A 72 26.69 -10.66 17.45
N SER A 73 25.69 -9.78 17.40
CA SER A 73 24.66 -9.71 18.44
C SER A 73 23.70 -10.89 18.34
N ARG A 74 23.49 -11.59 19.47
CA ARG A 74 22.47 -12.64 19.55
C ARG A 74 21.06 -12.03 19.48
N HIS A 75 20.27 -12.43 18.50
CA HIS A 75 18.90 -11.92 18.35
C HIS A 75 17.91 -12.68 19.24
N SER A 76 17.19 -11.98 20.13
CA SER A 76 16.28 -12.58 21.11
C SER A 76 15.21 -13.50 20.50
N ARG A 77 14.61 -13.12 19.38
CA ARG A 77 13.55 -13.91 18.71
C ARG A 77 14.06 -15.22 18.10
N LYS A 78 15.30 -15.23 17.59
CA LYS A 78 15.85 -16.35 16.83
C LYS A 78 16.82 -17.20 17.65
N GLY A 79 17.41 -16.62 18.70
CA GLY A 79 18.31 -17.32 19.61
C GLY A 79 19.74 -17.51 19.10
N TYR A 80 20.12 -16.95 17.95
CA TYR A 80 21.47 -17.06 17.37
C TYR A 80 21.97 -15.71 16.83
N LYS A 81 23.28 -15.63 16.50
CA LYS A 81 23.89 -14.47 15.87
C LYS A 81 23.75 -14.57 14.34
N PRO A 82 23.51 -13.46 13.62
CA PRO A 82 23.48 -13.48 12.16
C PRO A 82 24.72 -14.07 11.50
N ILE A 83 25.93 -13.77 12.02
CA ILE A 83 27.19 -14.25 11.46
C ILE A 83 27.32 -15.79 11.50
N ASP A 84 26.74 -16.42 12.53
CA ASP A 84 26.79 -17.87 12.71
C ASP A 84 26.03 -18.58 11.58
N VAL A 85 24.96 -17.97 11.04
CA VAL A 85 24.14 -18.54 9.94
C VAL A 85 24.81 -18.44 8.58
N ILE A 86 25.69 -17.44 8.38
CA ILE A 86 26.42 -17.28 7.13
C ILE A 86 27.55 -18.31 7.04
N ASN A 87 28.21 -18.57 8.18
CA ASN A 87 29.36 -19.47 8.26
C ASN A 87 28.95 -20.94 8.47
N SER A 88 27.83 -21.19 9.15
CA SER A 88 27.27 -22.52 9.27
C SER A 88 26.53 -22.87 7.97
N LYS A 89 26.85 -24.02 7.39
CA LYS A 89 26.18 -24.59 6.20
C LYS A 89 24.75 -25.06 6.55
N GLU A 90 24.05 -24.34 7.42
CA GLU A 90 22.74 -24.68 7.98
C GLU A 90 21.60 -24.19 7.07
N GLU A 91 21.56 -24.70 5.84
CA GLU A 91 20.31 -24.66 5.04
C GLU A 91 19.11 -25.26 5.82
N LEU A 92 19.39 -26.14 6.79
CA LEU A 92 18.41 -26.86 7.61
C LEU A 92 17.56 -25.92 8.49
N ASN A 93 18.15 -24.83 9.00
CA ASN A 93 17.47 -23.92 9.93
C ASN A 93 16.57 -22.91 9.22
N LEU A 94 16.91 -22.50 7.99
CA LEU A 94 16.04 -21.67 7.17
C LEU A 94 14.78 -22.45 6.74
N LYS A 95 14.94 -23.71 6.32
CA LYS A 95 13.77 -24.56 5.99
C LYS A 95 12.85 -24.70 7.20
N THR A 96 13.38 -24.93 8.40
CA THR A 96 12.57 -25.06 9.62
C THR A 96 11.92 -23.74 10.05
N ALA A 97 12.64 -22.61 9.96
CA ALA A 97 12.12 -21.28 10.32
C ALA A 97 11.07 -20.75 9.32
N TYR A 98 11.19 -21.13 8.03
CA TYR A 98 10.27 -20.75 6.95
C TYR A 98 9.30 -21.86 6.54
N ASN A 99 9.27 -23.00 7.25
CA ASN A 99 8.23 -24.03 7.17
C ASN A 99 6.93 -23.52 7.81
N HIS A 100 6.48 -22.34 7.40
CA HIS A 100 5.15 -21.86 7.72
C HIS A 100 4.17 -22.80 7.03
N ILE A 101 3.32 -23.45 7.82
CA ILE A 101 2.18 -24.26 7.38
C ILE A 101 1.65 -23.68 6.08
N LYS A 102 1.60 -24.50 5.01
CA LYS A 102 1.09 -24.11 3.70
C LYS A 102 -0.36 -23.67 3.89
N THR A 103 -0.55 -22.40 4.17
CA THR A 103 -1.86 -21.78 4.26
C THR A 103 -2.17 -21.43 2.82
N SER A 104 -2.40 -22.46 2.01
CA SER A 104 -3.25 -22.32 0.83
C SER A 104 -4.64 -22.00 1.38
N GLY A 105 -4.78 -20.79 1.94
CA GLY A 105 -5.99 -20.34 2.61
C GLY A 105 -7.12 -20.40 1.60
N VAL A 106 -8.33 -20.61 2.11
CA VAL A 106 -9.54 -20.58 1.31
C VAL A 106 -9.51 -19.30 0.46
N ARG A 107 -9.64 -19.46 -0.86
CA ARG A 107 -9.65 -18.33 -1.79
C ARG A 107 -10.85 -17.45 -1.45
N LYS A 108 -10.58 -16.25 -0.91
CA LYS A 108 -11.63 -15.31 -0.50
C LYS A 108 -12.36 -14.69 -1.70
N PHE A 109 -11.63 -14.48 -2.80
CA PHE A 109 -12.15 -13.86 -4.02
C PHE A 109 -11.90 -14.72 -5.26
N LYS A 110 -12.69 -14.46 -6.30
CA LYS A 110 -12.60 -15.13 -7.62
C LYS A 110 -12.31 -14.13 -8.73
N VAL A 111 -11.81 -14.64 -9.86
CA VAL A 111 -11.62 -13.85 -11.08
C VAL A 111 -12.96 -13.23 -11.50
N GLY A 112 -12.92 -11.95 -11.87
CA GLY A 112 -14.09 -11.16 -12.24
C GLY A 112 -14.79 -10.43 -11.08
N ASP A 113 -14.44 -10.70 -9.82
CA ASP A 113 -14.98 -9.92 -8.69
C ASP A 113 -14.51 -8.46 -8.77
N ILE A 114 -15.44 -7.53 -8.51
CA ILE A 114 -15.17 -6.09 -8.43
C ILE A 114 -14.86 -5.74 -6.97
N ILE A 115 -13.70 -5.15 -6.75
CA ILE A 115 -13.12 -4.91 -5.44
C ILE A 115 -12.62 -3.46 -5.28
N ARG A 116 -12.34 -3.07 -4.05
CA ARG A 116 -11.61 -1.85 -3.66
C ARG A 116 -10.33 -2.24 -2.94
N ILE A 117 -9.32 -1.37 -3.01
CA ILE A 117 -8.02 -1.56 -2.37
C ILE A 117 -7.99 -0.76 -1.06
N SER A 118 -7.29 -1.27 -0.05
CA SER A 118 -7.10 -0.54 1.21
C SER A 118 -6.20 0.69 1.00
N LYS A 119 -6.51 1.78 1.70
CA LYS A 119 -5.71 3.01 1.70
C LYS A 119 -4.57 2.90 2.71
N ASN A 120 -3.38 3.28 2.28
CA ASN A 120 -2.27 3.55 3.19
C ASN A 120 -2.53 4.86 3.92
N LYS A 121 -3.07 4.76 5.14
CA LYS A 121 -3.34 5.92 6.01
C LYS A 121 -2.08 6.37 6.73
N HIS A 122 -1.95 7.69 6.90
CA HIS A 122 -0.96 8.26 7.81
C HIS A 122 -1.30 7.91 9.26
N VAL A 123 -0.30 7.88 10.16
CA VAL A 123 -0.48 7.55 11.58
C VAL A 123 -1.49 8.49 12.26
N PHE A 124 -1.53 9.75 11.84
CA PHE A 124 -2.46 10.77 12.35
C PHE A 124 -3.73 10.93 11.49
N ALA A 125 -4.07 9.95 10.64
CA ALA A 125 -5.30 10.02 9.86
C ALA A 125 -6.53 9.89 10.77
N LYS A 126 -7.53 10.75 10.54
CA LYS A 126 -8.75 10.77 11.35
C LYS A 126 -9.56 9.48 11.15
N GLY A 127 -10.09 8.93 12.25
CA GLY A 127 -10.79 7.64 12.24
C GLY A 127 -12.03 7.58 11.33
N TYR A 128 -12.74 8.70 11.17
CA TYR A 128 -13.93 8.78 10.32
C TYR A 128 -13.63 8.83 8.81
N THR A 129 -12.37 8.91 8.41
CA THR A 129 -12.01 8.89 6.98
C THR A 129 -12.13 7.47 6.42
N PRO A 130 -12.53 7.28 5.14
CA PRO A 130 -12.63 5.96 4.54
C PRO A 130 -11.30 5.19 4.52
N ASN A 131 -11.35 3.88 4.82
CA ASN A 131 -10.20 2.96 4.76
C ASN A 131 -9.93 2.39 3.36
N TRP A 132 -10.85 2.57 2.41
CA TRP A 132 -10.81 1.94 1.09
C TRP A 132 -10.75 2.99 -0.03
N THR A 133 -10.20 2.63 -1.19
CA THR A 133 -10.20 3.44 -2.41
C THR A 133 -11.63 3.70 -2.89
N THR A 134 -11.83 4.84 -3.55
CA THR A 134 -13.09 5.11 -4.27
C THR A 134 -13.10 4.44 -5.64
N GLU A 135 -11.92 4.30 -6.25
CA GLU A 135 -11.70 3.54 -7.47
C GLU A 135 -12.02 2.06 -7.27
N LEU A 136 -12.61 1.47 -8.32
CA LEU A 136 -12.98 0.07 -8.41
C LEU A 136 -11.96 -0.67 -9.27
N PHE A 137 -11.68 -1.90 -8.91
CA PHE A 137 -10.78 -2.77 -9.67
C PHE A 137 -11.43 -4.13 -9.86
N LYS A 138 -10.96 -4.86 -10.86
CA LYS A 138 -11.42 -6.20 -11.16
C LYS A 138 -10.28 -7.20 -11.00
N ILE A 139 -10.59 -8.36 -10.42
CA ILE A 139 -9.61 -9.43 -10.28
C ILE A 139 -9.43 -10.11 -11.64
N THR A 140 -8.20 -10.09 -12.16
CA THR A 140 -7.82 -10.76 -13.41
C THR A 140 -7.27 -12.16 -13.18
N GLY A 141 -6.59 -12.38 -12.06
CA GLY A 141 -5.94 -13.65 -11.78
C GLY A 141 -5.75 -13.90 -10.29
N VAL A 142 -5.70 -15.18 -9.93
CA VAL A 142 -5.42 -15.65 -8.57
C VAL A 142 -4.12 -16.44 -8.59
N LYS A 143 -3.11 -16.00 -7.86
CA LYS A 143 -1.83 -16.69 -7.69
C LYS A 143 -1.86 -17.48 -6.38
N ILE A 144 -1.64 -18.79 -6.50
CA ILE A 144 -1.56 -19.72 -5.36
C ILE A 144 -0.15 -19.60 -4.74
N THR A 145 0.11 -18.48 -4.08
CA THR A 145 1.28 -18.25 -3.23
C THR A 145 0.93 -18.57 -1.78
N ASN A 146 1.91 -18.53 -0.86
CA ASN A 146 1.66 -18.64 0.58
C ASN A 146 1.93 -17.29 1.25
N PRO A 147 0.91 -16.46 1.55
CA PRO A 147 -0.53 -16.65 1.32
C PRO A 147 -0.96 -16.33 -0.13
N THR A 148 -2.19 -16.71 -0.51
CA THR A 148 -2.77 -16.47 -1.85
C THR A 148 -2.75 -14.98 -2.19
N THR A 149 -2.31 -14.65 -3.42
CA THR A 149 -2.27 -13.27 -3.91
C THR A 149 -3.10 -13.08 -5.17
N TYR A 150 -3.54 -11.85 -5.41
CA TYR A 150 -4.48 -11.49 -6.48
C TYR A 150 -3.87 -10.47 -7.43
N LEU A 151 -4.10 -10.66 -8.72
CA LEU A 151 -3.78 -9.69 -9.77
C LEU A 151 -5.03 -8.87 -10.09
N LEU A 152 -4.84 -7.58 -10.29
CA LEU A 152 -5.93 -6.62 -10.50
C LEU A 152 -5.77 -5.89 -11.83
N GLU A 153 -6.88 -5.49 -12.40
CA GLU A 153 -6.99 -4.48 -13.46
C GLU A 153 -7.91 -3.34 -13.01
N ASP A 154 -7.65 -2.13 -13.50
CA ASP A 154 -8.58 -1.02 -13.44
C ASP A 154 -9.82 -1.32 -14.33
N MET A 155 -10.91 -0.60 -14.11
CA MET A 155 -12.15 -0.71 -14.90
C MET A 155 -11.96 -0.38 -16.40
N ARG A 156 -10.83 0.25 -16.77
CA ARG A 156 -10.41 0.48 -18.17
C ARG A 156 -9.60 -0.68 -18.78
N GLY A 157 -9.38 -1.76 -18.04
CA GLY A 157 -8.58 -2.91 -18.49
C GLY A 157 -7.06 -2.71 -18.36
N GLN A 158 -6.60 -1.67 -17.66
CA GLN A 158 -5.18 -1.49 -17.39
C GLN A 158 -4.77 -2.36 -16.19
N LEU A 159 -3.79 -3.24 -16.40
CA LEU A 159 -3.24 -4.07 -15.31
C LEU A 159 -2.56 -3.20 -14.26
N ILE A 160 -2.87 -3.50 -12.99
CA ILE A 160 -2.24 -2.89 -11.83
C ILE A 160 -0.94 -3.64 -11.55
N GLN A 161 0.16 -2.90 -11.39
CA GLN A 161 1.45 -3.51 -11.09
C GLN A 161 1.45 -4.07 -9.66
N GLY A 162 1.83 -5.34 -9.54
CA GLY A 162 1.96 -6.02 -8.24
C GLY A 162 0.95 -7.15 -8.05
N ALA A 163 0.95 -7.71 -6.85
CA ALA A 163 0.03 -8.77 -6.43
C ALA A 163 -0.45 -8.46 -5.01
N PHE A 164 -1.75 -8.54 -4.78
CA PHE A 164 -2.39 -8.04 -3.57
C PHE A 164 -2.81 -9.18 -2.66
N TYR A 165 -2.71 -8.97 -1.35
CA TYR A 165 -3.21 -9.93 -0.37
C TYR A 165 -4.72 -9.79 -0.18
N ALA A 166 -5.38 -10.84 0.28
CA ALA A 166 -6.84 -10.83 0.49
C ALA A 166 -7.29 -9.76 1.52
N GLU A 167 -6.41 -9.42 2.46
CA GLU A 167 -6.62 -8.42 3.52
C GLU A 167 -6.58 -7.00 2.99
N GLU A 168 -5.94 -6.79 1.83
CA GLU A 168 -5.82 -5.49 1.18
C GLU A 168 -7.01 -5.22 0.24
N LEU A 169 -7.93 -6.18 0.08
CA LEU A 169 -9.05 -6.10 -0.85
C LEU A 169 -10.39 -6.18 -0.13
N GLN A 170 -11.36 -5.41 -0.62
CA GLN A 170 -12.76 -5.48 -0.21
C GLN A 170 -13.68 -5.62 -1.42
N LYS A 171 -14.54 -6.64 -1.42
CA LYS A 171 -15.56 -6.80 -2.47
C LYS A 171 -16.60 -5.69 -2.39
N THR A 172 -16.93 -5.13 -3.55
CA THR A 172 -17.93 -4.06 -3.66
C THR A 172 -19.32 -4.65 -3.92
N THR A 173 -20.32 -4.21 -3.15
CA THR A 173 -21.73 -4.58 -3.37
C THR A 173 -22.39 -3.76 -4.48
N ASN A 174 -22.03 -2.48 -4.60
CA ASN A 174 -22.64 -1.52 -5.53
C ASN A 174 -21.60 -1.00 -6.53
N PRO A 175 -21.25 -1.77 -7.58
CA PRO A 175 -20.23 -1.38 -8.55
C PRO A 175 -20.66 -0.22 -9.47
N ASP A 176 -21.97 0.04 -9.58
CA ASP A 176 -22.51 1.06 -10.48
C ASP A 176 -22.61 2.46 -9.86
N VAL A 177 -22.24 2.59 -8.58
CA VAL A 177 -22.38 3.83 -7.81
C VAL A 177 -21.02 4.48 -7.61
N TYR A 178 -20.87 5.68 -8.18
CA TYR A 178 -19.67 6.51 -8.07
C TYR A 178 -19.97 7.78 -7.29
N LEU A 179 -19.02 8.20 -6.46
CA LEU A 179 -19.12 9.43 -5.68
C LEU A 179 -18.69 10.63 -6.53
N VAL A 180 -19.47 11.70 -6.47
CA VAL A 180 -19.17 12.96 -7.15
C VAL A 180 -18.26 13.80 -6.26
N GLU A 181 -17.13 14.29 -6.80
CA GLU A 181 -16.28 15.26 -6.13
C GLU A 181 -16.80 16.69 -6.36
N GLN A 182 -17.07 17.01 -7.63
CA GLN A 182 -17.47 18.35 -8.03
C GLN A 182 -18.28 18.32 -9.33
N VAL A 183 -19.20 19.28 -9.48
CA VAL A 183 -19.93 19.53 -10.72
C VAL A 183 -19.49 20.87 -11.32
N PRO A 184 -18.38 20.91 -12.09
CA PRO A 184 -17.82 22.16 -12.61
C PRO A 184 -18.67 22.86 -13.68
N LYS A 185 -19.47 22.13 -14.48
CA LYS A 185 -20.28 22.73 -15.57
C LYS A 185 -21.68 22.13 -15.61
N ARG A 186 -22.65 22.94 -16.06
CA ARG A 186 -24.04 22.54 -16.29
C ARG A 186 -24.47 23.04 -17.66
N LYS A 187 -25.18 22.21 -18.44
CA LYS A 187 -25.71 22.57 -19.76
C LYS A 187 -27.05 21.85 -19.98
N GLY A 188 -28.15 22.60 -19.90
CA GLY A 188 -29.50 22.04 -19.99
C GLY A 188 -29.74 20.95 -18.95
N GLN A 189 -30.20 19.78 -19.39
CA GLN A 189 -30.43 18.60 -18.52
C GLN A 189 -29.16 17.77 -18.22
N LYS A 190 -27.98 18.20 -18.67
CA LYS A 190 -26.71 17.50 -18.43
C LYS A 190 -25.79 18.27 -17.50
N VAL A 191 -25.04 17.53 -16.69
CA VAL A 191 -24.03 18.06 -15.77
C VAL A 191 -22.68 17.41 -16.05
N TYR A 192 -21.61 18.21 -16.06
CA TYR A 192 -20.25 17.72 -16.21
C TYR A 192 -19.68 17.44 -14.82
N VAL A 193 -19.24 16.21 -14.60
CA VAL A 193 -18.89 15.71 -13.27
C VAL A 193 -17.41 15.39 -13.20
N LYS A 194 -16.79 15.84 -12.10
CA LYS A 194 -15.51 15.34 -11.61
C LYS A 194 -15.79 14.27 -10.55
N TRP A 195 -15.32 13.06 -10.80
CA TRP A 195 -15.57 11.90 -9.93
C TRP A 195 -14.53 11.83 -8.81
N LEU A 196 -14.98 11.45 -7.61
CA LEU A 196 -14.15 11.44 -6.42
C LEU A 196 -13.07 10.36 -6.51
N GLY A 197 -11.82 10.82 -6.45
CA GLY A 197 -10.64 9.97 -6.46
C GLY A 197 -10.29 9.38 -7.82
N LEU A 198 -10.96 9.81 -8.90
CA LEU A 198 -10.57 9.51 -10.28
C LEU A 198 -9.87 10.71 -10.91
N ASP A 199 -9.02 10.45 -11.90
CA ASP A 199 -8.34 11.52 -12.63
C ASP A 199 -9.27 12.24 -13.61
N LYS A 200 -8.82 13.39 -14.14
CA LYS A 200 -9.61 14.23 -15.05
C LYS A 200 -10.03 13.49 -16.33
N SER A 201 -9.33 12.42 -16.73
CA SER A 201 -9.70 11.61 -17.88
C SER A 201 -11.02 10.85 -17.70
N HIS A 202 -11.52 10.72 -16.47
CA HIS A 202 -12.80 10.09 -16.17
C HIS A 202 -13.97 11.08 -16.16
N ASN A 203 -13.69 12.38 -16.20
CA ASN A 203 -14.74 13.39 -16.14
C ASN A 203 -15.69 13.26 -17.33
N SER A 204 -16.98 13.20 -17.05
CA SER A 204 -18.00 12.92 -18.06
C SER A 204 -19.25 13.77 -17.86
N TRP A 205 -20.01 13.92 -18.95
CA TRP A 205 -21.35 14.52 -18.90
C TRP A 205 -22.36 13.43 -18.55
N ILE A 206 -23.15 13.66 -17.51
CA ILE A 206 -24.25 12.78 -17.12
C ILE A 206 -25.57 13.55 -17.08
N ASP A 207 -26.67 12.82 -17.17
CA ASP A 207 -28.00 13.40 -16.98
C ASP A 207 -28.19 13.84 -15.53
N LYS A 208 -28.82 15.01 -15.34
CA LYS A 208 -29.10 15.60 -14.03
C LYS A 208 -29.93 14.66 -13.15
N ASN A 209 -30.84 13.87 -13.73
CA ASN A 209 -31.71 12.95 -13.01
C ASN A 209 -30.98 11.73 -12.45
N ASN A 210 -29.77 11.44 -12.96
CA ASN A 210 -28.96 10.35 -12.43
C ASN A 210 -28.18 10.76 -11.17
N VAL A 211 -28.17 12.06 -10.83
CA VAL A 211 -27.54 12.59 -9.61
C VAL A 211 -28.58 12.66 -8.49
N LEU A 212 -28.44 11.74 -7.53
CA LEU A 212 -29.08 11.69 -6.21
C LEU A 212 -28.49 12.73 -5.26
#